data_AF-A0A1H3DMA8-F1
#
_entry.id   AF-A0A1H3DMA8-F1
#
_cell.length_a   1.000
_cell.length_b   1.000
_cell.length_c   1.000
_cell.angle_alpha   90.00
_cell.angle_beta   90.00
_cell.angle_gamma   90.00
#
_symmetry.space_group_name_H-M   'P 1'
#
loop_
_entity.id
_entity.type
_entity.pdbx_description
1 polymer ?
#
loop_
_entity_poly.entity_id
_entity_poly.type
_entity_poly.pdbx_seq_one_letter_code
_entity_poly.pdbx_strand_id
1 'polypeptide(L)'
;MYYCRKCGFALQDGEVFCPQCGEQKSETIVKDEPLSQSSAESGAASPQTVEESIELADKLSSKYFALTQIKDEIADCEARIKRSNSIPPARRHSAFKFFWPFLIIASASCTVVTLIGAFIAVAANSEDMVALAEVLGVIAAAIVLIAGGNRARNKRDALNSQVADEEYRLRKSRNELEKNLEDLKRRRTGLTKAVQDYNYLVPSSARTKAKMDMVKDLLSSGRAQNFRQAVELVSMTGK
;
A
#
# COMPACT_ATOMS: atom_id res chain seq x y z
N MET A 1 -18.75 11.28 34.82
CA MET A 1 -18.31 10.82 33.47
C MET A 1 -17.37 9.63 33.62
N TYR A 2 -17.78 8.50 33.05
CA TYR A 2 -17.01 7.25 33.02
C TYR A 2 -16.40 7.08 31.62
N TYR A 3 -15.25 6.40 31.49
CA TYR A 3 -14.67 6.08 30.19
C TYR A 3 -14.51 4.57 30.06
N CYS A 4 -14.71 4.03 28.87
CA CYS A 4 -14.48 2.63 28.60
C CYS A 4 -12.98 2.29 28.75
N ARG A 5 -12.63 1.27 29.55
CA ARG A 5 -11.22 0.86 29.76
C ARG A 5 -10.54 0.37 28.47
N LYS A 6 -11.32 -0.21 27.55
CA LYS A 6 -10.81 -0.82 26.32
C LYS A 6 -10.59 0.17 25.19
N CYS A 7 -11.54 1.07 24.93
CA CYS A 7 -11.48 1.99 23.80
C CYS A 7 -11.41 3.48 24.17
N GLY A 8 -11.61 3.85 25.44
CA GLY A 8 -11.57 5.24 25.89
C GLY A 8 -12.80 6.09 25.55
N PHE A 9 -13.89 5.48 25.04
CA PHE A 9 -15.14 6.20 24.77
C PHE A 9 -15.77 6.74 26.07
N ALA A 10 -16.24 7.99 26.05
CA ALA A 10 -16.92 8.62 27.18
C ALA A 10 -18.36 8.07 27.34
N LEU A 11 -18.66 7.52 28.50
CA LEU A 11 -19.93 6.88 28.87
C LEU A 11 -20.79 7.85 29.68
N GLN A 12 -22.10 7.81 29.42
CA GLN A 12 -23.08 8.55 30.22
C GLN A 12 -23.36 7.85 31.56
N ASP A 13 -23.83 8.60 32.55
CA ASP A 13 -24.20 8.04 33.85
C ASP A 13 -25.42 7.11 33.67
N GLY A 14 -25.24 5.83 34.03
CA GLY A 14 -26.25 4.77 33.87
C GLY A 14 -25.95 3.74 32.78
N GLU A 15 -24.98 3.97 31.90
CA GLU A 15 -24.63 2.99 30.86
C GLU A 15 -23.83 1.81 31.43
N VAL A 16 -24.34 0.59 31.23
CA VAL A 16 -23.73 -0.67 31.71
C VAL A 16 -22.68 -1.22 30.73
N PHE A 17 -22.80 -0.87 29.44
CA PHE A 17 -21.92 -1.35 28.37
C PHE A 17 -21.40 -0.18 27.53
N CYS A 18 -20.18 -0.32 27.01
CA CYS A 18 -19.65 0.65 26.06
C CYS A 18 -20.33 0.52 24.69
N PRO A 19 -21.00 1.58 24.18
CA PRO A 19 -21.68 1.51 22.88
C PRO A 19 -20.70 1.34 21.70
N GLN A 20 -19.42 1.63 21.90
CA GLN A 20 -18.40 1.60 20.84
C GLN A 20 -17.69 0.25 20.70
N CYS A 21 -17.52 -0.50 21.79
CA CYS A 21 -16.75 -1.75 21.78
C CYS A 21 -17.40 -2.93 22.53
N GLY A 22 -18.55 -2.72 23.16
CA GLY A 22 -19.33 -3.76 23.86
C GLY A 22 -18.78 -4.16 25.24
N GLU A 23 -17.71 -3.54 25.71
CA GLU A 23 -17.09 -3.89 27.00
C GLU A 23 -18.01 -3.52 28.18
N GLN A 24 -18.20 -4.45 29.12
CA GLN A 24 -19.03 -4.25 30.31
C GLN A 24 -18.32 -3.36 31.33
N LYS A 25 -19.08 -2.46 31.96
CA LYS A 25 -18.58 -1.57 33.02
C LYS A 25 -18.27 -2.41 34.26
N SER A 26 -16.99 -2.55 34.62
CA SER A 26 -16.61 -3.19 35.88
C SER A 26 -16.84 -2.22 37.05
N GLU A 27 -17.78 -2.57 37.93
CA GLU A 27 -18.02 -1.90 39.22
C GLU A 27 -16.86 -2.18 40.17
N THR A 28 -15.73 -1.53 39.95
CA THR A 28 -14.72 -1.39 41.00
C THR A 28 -14.74 0.05 41.45
N ILE A 29 -15.59 0.31 42.46
CA ILE A 29 -15.62 1.56 43.21
C ILE A 29 -14.29 1.63 43.97
N VAL A 30 -13.30 2.31 43.38
CA VAL A 30 -12.09 2.70 44.11
C VAL A 30 -12.50 3.87 45.00
N LYS A 31 -12.77 3.58 46.27
CA LYS A 31 -12.83 4.61 47.32
C LYS A 31 -11.43 5.21 47.43
N ASP A 32 -11.35 6.52 47.27
CA ASP A 32 -10.13 7.31 47.42
C ASP A 32 -9.54 7.09 48.82
N GLU A 33 -8.42 6.36 48.89
CA GLU A 33 -7.52 6.40 50.03
C GLU A 33 -6.42 7.43 49.75
N PRO A 34 -6.18 8.41 50.63
CA PRO A 34 -5.12 9.39 50.44
C PRO A 34 -3.76 8.71 50.62
N LEU A 35 -3.08 8.46 49.50
CA LEU A 35 -1.73 7.92 49.47
C LEU A 35 -0.73 8.97 49.99
N SER A 36 -0.18 8.62 51.14
CA SER A 36 0.90 9.30 51.84
C SER A 36 2.14 9.49 50.97
N GLN A 37 2.69 10.68 51.11
CA GLN A 37 3.89 11.21 50.49
C GLN A 37 5.13 10.36 50.77
N SER A 38 5.87 10.00 49.72
CA SER A 38 7.31 9.74 49.84
C SER A 38 8.05 10.49 48.73
N SER A 39 8.72 11.53 49.20
CA SER A 39 9.63 12.44 48.51
C SER A 39 10.88 11.75 48.00
N ALA A 40 11.31 12.07 46.77
CA ALA A 40 12.71 12.06 46.38
C ALA A 40 12.95 13.00 45.18
N GLU A 41 13.60 14.12 45.51
CA GLU A 41 14.51 14.92 44.67
C GLU A 41 13.95 15.59 43.42
N SER A 42 13.21 16.66 43.71
CA SER A 42 12.94 17.80 42.85
C SER A 42 14.21 18.59 42.53
N GLY A 43 14.72 18.44 41.31
CA GLY A 43 15.28 19.61 40.62
C GLY A 43 14.17 20.64 40.50
N ALA A 44 14.42 21.87 40.94
CA ALA A 44 13.46 22.97 41.00
C ALA A 44 12.98 23.37 39.59
N ALA A 45 12.09 22.57 39.01
CA ALA A 45 11.25 22.95 37.90
C ALA A 45 10.17 23.86 38.49
N SER A 46 10.10 25.09 37.99
CA SER A 46 9.07 26.05 38.35
C SER A 46 7.69 25.39 38.37
N PRO A 47 6.82 25.72 39.34
CA PRO A 47 5.47 25.17 39.40
C PRO A 47 4.74 25.54 38.10
N GLN A 48 4.55 24.55 37.22
CA GLN A 48 3.78 24.71 36.00
C GLN A 48 2.34 25.01 36.36
N THR A 49 1.73 25.97 35.68
CA THR A 49 0.31 26.27 35.86
C THR A 49 -0.55 25.14 35.28
N VAL A 50 -1.82 25.08 35.70
CA VAL A 50 -2.77 24.09 35.18
C VAL A 50 -2.98 24.31 33.68
N GLU A 51 -3.01 25.57 33.26
CA GLU A 51 -3.13 25.98 31.86
C GLU A 51 -1.96 25.46 31.02
N GLU A 52 -0.71 25.63 31.49
CA GLU A 52 0.48 25.08 30.81
C GLU A 52 0.42 23.54 30.71
N SER A 53 -0.11 22.87 31.73
CA SER A 53 -0.30 21.43 31.73
C SER A 53 -1.34 20.98 30.70
N ILE A 54 -2.43 21.74 30.53
CA ILE A 54 -3.48 21.49 29.53
C ILE A 54 -2.92 21.69 28.11
N GLU A 55 -2.19 22.77 27.87
CA GLU A 55 -1.54 23.03 26.58
C GLU A 55 -0.53 21.94 26.22
N LEU A 56 0.24 21.47 27.21
CA LEU A 56 1.17 20.36 27.01
C LEU A 56 0.45 19.07 26.64
N ALA A 57 -0.67 18.75 27.31
CA ALA A 57 -1.48 17.58 27.00
C ALA A 57 -2.03 17.62 25.57
N ASP A 58 -2.53 18.78 25.13
CA ASP A 58 -3.05 18.99 23.77
C ASP A 58 -1.96 18.85 22.71
N LYS A 59 -0.78 19.43 22.96
CA LYS A 59 0.41 19.30 22.11
C LYS A 59 0.89 17.86 22.00
N LEU A 60 0.84 17.09 23.09
CA LEU A 60 1.21 15.67 23.07
C LEU A 60 0.15 14.82 22.35
N SER A 61 -1.14 15.10 22.58
CA SER A 61 -2.24 14.41 21.90
C SER A 61 -2.13 14.54 20.37
N SER A 62 -1.93 15.76 19.87
CA SER A 62 -1.75 16.03 18.43
C SER A 62 -0.50 15.33 17.86
N LYS A 63 0.64 15.35 18.58
CA LYS A 63 1.86 14.63 18.17
C LYS A 63 1.67 13.11 18.11
N TYR A 64 1.03 12.51 19.12
CA TYR A 64 0.76 11.06 19.13
C TYR A 64 -0.23 10.67 18.03
N PHE A 65 -1.25 11.49 17.78
CA PHE A 65 -2.18 11.28 16.68
C PHE A 65 -1.45 11.28 15.32
N ALA A 66 -0.61 12.29 15.05
CA ALA A 66 0.18 12.36 13.83
C ALA A 66 1.13 11.16 13.68
N LEU A 67 1.70 10.68 14.79
CA LEU A 67 2.57 9.50 14.78
C LEU A 67 1.80 8.23 14.42
N THR A 68 0.59 8.04 14.97
CA THR A 68 -0.29 6.92 14.60
C THR A 68 -0.70 7.01 13.14
N GLN A 69 -1.14 8.17 12.66
CA GLN A 69 -1.50 8.36 11.25
C GLN A 69 -0.35 8.01 10.30
N ILE A 70 0.87 8.48 10.59
CA ILE A 70 2.05 8.16 9.77
C ILE A 70 2.38 6.67 9.82
N LYS A 71 2.19 5.99 10.96
CA LYS A 71 2.38 4.53 11.03
C LYS A 71 1.40 3.79 10.12
N ASP A 72 0.14 4.20 10.12
CA ASP A 72 -0.90 3.61 9.28
C ASP A 72 -0.61 3.88 7.79
N GLU A 73 -0.20 5.11 7.45
CA GLU A 73 0.21 5.47 6.07
C GLU A 73 1.44 4.68 5.60
N ILE A 74 2.43 4.47 6.48
CA ILE A 74 3.59 3.61 6.17
C ILE A 74 3.13 2.18 5.91
N ALA A 75 2.25 1.63 6.76
CA ALA A 75 1.75 0.27 6.62
C ALA A 75 0.98 0.08 5.29
N ASP A 76 0.14 1.05 4.91
CA ASP A 76 -0.55 1.03 3.60
C ASP A 76 0.46 1.10 2.44
N CYS A 77 1.45 1.99 2.51
CA CYS A 77 2.49 2.09 1.48
C CYS A 77 3.28 0.77 1.33
N GLU A 78 3.68 0.14 2.44
CA GLU A 78 4.37 -1.16 2.44
C GLU A 78 3.48 -2.27 1.85
N ALA A 79 2.18 -2.28 2.18
CA ALA A 79 1.22 -3.22 1.61
C ALA A 79 1.02 -3.01 0.10
N ARG A 80 1.02 -1.76 -0.38
CA ARG A 80 0.92 -1.42 -1.81
C ARG A 80 2.18 -1.81 -2.57
N ILE A 81 3.37 -1.58 -2.02
CA ILE A 81 4.64 -2.02 -2.61
C ILE A 81 4.69 -3.55 -2.68
N LYS A 82 4.29 -4.25 -1.61
CA LYS A 82 4.24 -5.72 -1.59
C LYS A 82 3.28 -6.27 -2.67
N ARG A 83 2.09 -5.67 -2.82
CA ARG A 83 1.14 -6.02 -3.88
C ARG A 83 1.74 -5.80 -5.27
N SER A 84 2.40 -4.66 -5.50
CA SER A 84 3.06 -4.37 -6.77
C SER A 84 4.15 -5.38 -7.13
N ASN A 85 4.97 -5.78 -6.15
CA ASN A 85 6.03 -6.79 -6.34
C ASN A 85 5.50 -8.21 -6.61
N SER A 86 4.24 -8.49 -6.28
CA SER A 86 3.62 -9.80 -6.55
C SER A 86 3.09 -9.94 -7.98
N ILE A 87 3.07 -8.86 -8.76
CA ILE A 87 2.62 -8.90 -10.15
C ILE A 87 3.71 -9.58 -10.99
N PRO A 88 3.44 -10.75 -11.59
CA PRO A 88 4.43 -11.41 -12.44
C PRO A 88 4.74 -10.53 -13.66
N PRO A 89 5.99 -10.53 -14.14
CA PRO A 89 6.35 -9.77 -15.33
C PRO A 89 5.46 -10.22 -16.51
N ALA A 90 4.91 -9.25 -17.23
CA ALA A 90 4.11 -9.52 -18.41
C ALA A 90 4.94 -10.30 -19.45
N ARG A 91 4.37 -11.37 -20.00
CA ARG A 91 5.08 -12.21 -20.97
C ARG A 91 5.18 -11.47 -22.30
N ARG A 92 6.41 -11.23 -22.77
CA ARG A 92 6.66 -10.69 -24.11
C ARG A 92 6.16 -11.66 -25.18
N HIS A 93 5.59 -11.11 -26.24
CA HIS A 93 5.10 -11.90 -27.36
C HIS A 93 6.24 -12.29 -28.31
N SER A 94 6.28 -13.56 -28.70
CA SER A 94 7.19 -14.07 -29.74
C SER A 94 6.65 -13.75 -31.14
N ALA A 95 7.54 -13.46 -32.08
CA ALA A 95 7.20 -13.27 -33.50
C ALA A 95 6.50 -14.50 -34.09
N PHE A 96 6.91 -15.69 -33.64
CA PHE A 96 6.43 -16.96 -34.16
C PHE A 96 4.93 -17.16 -33.97
N LYS A 97 4.38 -16.65 -32.86
CA LYS A 97 2.93 -16.69 -32.58
C LYS A 97 2.11 -16.01 -33.67
N PHE A 98 2.63 -14.94 -34.26
CA PHE A 98 1.96 -14.19 -35.34
C PHE A 98 2.35 -14.67 -36.73
N PHE A 99 3.48 -15.38 -36.84
CA PHE A 99 3.99 -15.90 -38.10
C PHE A 99 3.30 -17.21 -38.52
N TRP A 100 2.86 -18.03 -37.55
CA TRP A 100 2.26 -19.35 -37.80
C TRP A 100 1.15 -19.39 -38.88
N PRO A 101 0.19 -18.46 -38.92
CA PRO A 101 -0.83 -18.46 -39.98
C PRO A 101 -0.25 -18.30 -41.38
N PHE A 102 0.86 -17.55 -41.54
CA PHE A 102 1.48 -17.35 -42.84
C PHE A 102 2.22 -18.58 -43.34
N LEU A 103 2.73 -19.44 -42.45
CA LEU A 103 3.27 -20.75 -42.83
C LEU A 103 2.19 -21.65 -43.44
N ILE A 104 1.01 -21.66 -42.82
CA ILE A 104 -0.15 -22.41 -43.33
C ILE A 104 -0.59 -21.85 -44.69
N ILE A 105 -0.73 -20.52 -44.80
CA ILE A 105 -1.14 -19.87 -46.05
C ILE A 105 -0.11 -20.09 -47.16
N ALA A 106 1.20 -20.00 -46.87
CA ALA A 106 2.24 -20.23 -47.87
C ALA A 106 2.22 -21.68 -48.40
N SER A 107 2.01 -22.65 -47.52
CA SER A 107 1.83 -24.06 -47.91
C SER A 107 0.58 -24.26 -48.78
N ALA A 108 -0.55 -23.67 -48.37
CA ALA A 108 -1.80 -23.70 -49.13
C ALA A 108 -1.66 -22.99 -50.49
N SER A 109 -0.97 -21.85 -50.57
CA SER A 109 -0.76 -21.15 -51.83
C SER A 109 0.13 -21.93 -52.79
N CYS A 110 1.18 -22.59 -52.27
CA CYS A 110 2.06 -23.44 -53.08
C CYS A 110 1.26 -24.58 -53.72
N THR A 111 0.50 -25.33 -52.90
CA THR A 111 -0.32 -26.45 -53.37
C THR A 111 -1.38 -26.03 -54.39
N VAL A 112 -2.07 -24.91 -54.17
CA VAL A 112 -3.07 -24.38 -55.11
C VAL A 112 -2.45 -23.99 -56.45
N VAL A 113 -1.30 -23.28 -56.44
CA VAL A 113 -0.62 -22.87 -57.69
C VAL A 113 -0.13 -24.08 -58.47
N THR A 114 0.46 -25.07 -57.80
CA THR A 114 0.91 -26.32 -58.45
C THR A 114 -0.25 -27.10 -59.04
N LEU A 115 -1.38 -27.23 -58.33
CA LEU A 115 -2.57 -27.94 -58.85
C LEU A 115 -3.17 -27.25 -60.09
N ILE A 116 -3.27 -25.92 -60.07
CA ILE A 116 -3.77 -25.15 -61.21
C ILE A 116 -2.82 -25.32 -62.41
N GLY A 117 -1.52 -25.18 -62.19
CA GLY A 117 -0.53 -25.31 -63.25
C GLY A 117 -0.46 -26.73 -63.84
N ALA A 118 -0.58 -27.77 -63.00
CA ALA A 118 -0.68 -29.15 -63.46
C ALA A 118 -1.94 -29.37 -64.34
N PHE A 119 -3.09 -28.82 -63.93
CA PHE A 119 -4.31 -28.89 -64.74
C PHE A 119 -4.14 -28.23 -66.12
N ILE A 120 -3.50 -27.05 -66.16
CA ILE A 120 -3.20 -26.34 -67.41
C ILE A 120 -2.22 -27.14 -68.27
N ALA A 121 -1.17 -27.69 -67.69
CA ALA A 121 -0.16 -28.48 -68.40
C ALA A 121 -0.76 -29.73 -69.05
N VAL A 122 -1.65 -30.43 -68.34
CA VAL A 122 -2.42 -31.57 -68.88
C VAL A 122 -3.29 -31.12 -70.06
N ALA A 123 -3.99 -29.99 -69.93
CA ALA A 123 -4.84 -29.46 -71.00
C ALA A 123 -4.02 -29.03 -72.23
N ALA A 124 -2.80 -28.53 -72.04
CA ALA A 124 -1.91 -28.07 -73.10
C ALA A 124 -0.97 -29.15 -73.67
N ASN A 125 -0.95 -30.34 -73.07
CA ASN A 125 -0.04 -31.45 -73.41
C ASN A 125 1.45 -31.03 -73.45
N SER A 126 1.88 -30.23 -72.46
CA SER A 126 3.24 -29.68 -72.35
C SER A 126 3.85 -29.99 -70.99
N GLU A 127 4.95 -30.74 -70.97
CA GLU A 127 5.68 -31.07 -69.74
C GLU A 127 6.39 -29.85 -69.13
N ASP A 128 6.88 -28.93 -69.98
CA ASP A 128 7.55 -27.69 -69.55
C ASP A 128 6.67 -26.81 -68.66
N MET A 129 5.35 -26.85 -68.87
CA MET A 129 4.39 -26.06 -68.09
C MET A 129 4.26 -26.56 -66.64
N VAL A 130 4.52 -27.84 -66.37
CA VAL A 130 4.52 -28.39 -65.01
C VAL A 130 5.70 -27.82 -64.21
N ALA A 131 6.90 -27.85 -64.78
CA ALA A 131 8.10 -27.32 -64.13
C ALA A 131 7.97 -25.81 -63.84
N LEU A 132 7.40 -25.05 -64.78
CA LEU A 132 7.14 -23.62 -64.57
C LEU A 132 6.15 -23.38 -63.42
N ALA A 133 5.09 -24.19 -63.32
CA ALA A 133 4.10 -24.08 -62.25
C ALA A 133 4.69 -24.34 -60.86
N GLU A 134 5.58 -25.33 -60.73
CA GLU A 134 6.29 -25.59 -59.47
C GLU A 134 7.14 -24.40 -59.04
N VAL A 135 7.92 -23.83 -59.96
CA VAL A 135 8.74 -22.63 -59.68
C VAL A 135 7.86 -21.45 -59.25
N LEU A 136 6.74 -21.22 -59.94
CA LEU A 136 5.79 -20.16 -59.57
C LEU A 136 5.15 -20.42 -58.20
N GLY A 137 4.83 -21.66 -57.86
CA GLY A 137 4.31 -22.04 -56.55
C GLY A 137 5.29 -21.73 -55.41
N VAL A 138 6.57 -22.05 -55.61
CA VAL A 138 7.64 -21.73 -54.65
C VAL A 138 7.83 -20.21 -54.51
N ILE A 139 7.83 -19.46 -55.61
CA ILE A 139 7.93 -18.00 -55.58
C ILE A 139 6.73 -17.38 -54.84
N ALA A 140 5.51 -17.84 -55.11
CA ALA A 140 4.30 -17.37 -54.43
C ALA A 140 4.38 -17.63 -52.92
N ALA A 141 4.81 -18.82 -52.51
CA ALA A 141 5.03 -19.15 -51.10
C ALA A 141 6.09 -18.22 -50.47
N ALA A 142 7.22 -17.98 -51.15
CA ALA A 142 8.26 -17.08 -50.65
C ALA A 142 7.75 -15.64 -50.43
N ILE A 143 6.96 -15.11 -51.37
CA ILE A 143 6.36 -13.77 -51.25
C ILE A 143 5.42 -13.71 -50.02
N VAL A 144 4.56 -14.72 -49.84
CA VAL A 144 3.65 -14.82 -48.68
C VAL A 144 4.44 -14.85 -47.37
N LEU A 145 5.53 -15.61 -47.31
CA LEU A 145 6.36 -15.70 -46.10
C LEU A 145 7.08 -14.38 -45.78
N ILE A 146 7.59 -13.67 -46.79
CA ILE A 146 8.26 -12.37 -46.59
C ILE A 146 7.24 -11.32 -46.11
N ALA A 147 6.10 -11.19 -46.80
CA ALA A 147 5.04 -10.26 -46.40
C ALA A 147 4.46 -10.60 -45.03
N GLY A 148 4.25 -11.88 -44.77
CA GLY A 148 3.79 -12.41 -43.49
C GLY A 148 4.78 -12.17 -42.35
N GLY A 149 6.08 -12.35 -42.61
CA GLY A 149 7.15 -12.07 -41.66
C GLY A 149 7.18 -10.60 -41.24
N ASN A 150 7.10 -9.68 -42.21
CA ASN A 150 7.05 -8.23 -41.94
C ASN A 150 5.80 -7.85 -41.14
N ARG A 151 4.64 -8.39 -41.51
CA ARG A 151 3.37 -8.14 -40.78
C ARG A 151 3.40 -8.71 -39.36
N ALA A 152 3.92 -9.93 -39.19
CA ALA A 152 4.07 -10.57 -37.89
C ALA A 152 5.02 -9.79 -36.98
N ARG A 153 6.14 -9.29 -37.54
CA ARG A 153 7.09 -8.43 -36.82
C ARG A 153 6.45 -7.14 -36.35
N ASN A 154 5.79 -6.39 -37.24
CA ASN A 154 5.13 -5.13 -36.88
C ASN A 154 4.07 -5.35 -35.79
N LYS A 155 3.28 -6.42 -35.90
CA LYS A 155 2.28 -6.76 -34.89
C LYS A 155 2.90 -7.15 -33.54
N ARG A 156 3.98 -7.94 -33.55
CA ARG A 156 4.74 -8.27 -32.35
C ARG A 156 5.28 -7.01 -31.67
N ASP A 157 5.91 -6.14 -32.45
CA ASP A 157 6.57 -4.94 -31.93
C ASP A 157 5.56 -3.97 -31.31
N ALA A 158 4.38 -3.82 -31.93
CA ALA A 158 3.28 -3.02 -31.37
C ALA A 158 2.73 -3.58 -30.05
N LEU A 159 2.60 -4.90 -29.91
CA LEU A 159 2.14 -5.51 -28.65
C LEU A 159 3.23 -5.49 -27.57
N ASN A 160 4.49 -5.72 -27.96
CA ASN A 160 5.60 -5.66 -27.03
C ASN A 160 5.89 -4.22 -26.56
N SER A 161 5.62 -3.20 -27.37
CA SER A 161 5.72 -1.80 -26.94
C SER A 161 4.64 -1.47 -25.91
N GLN A 162 3.40 -1.95 -26.07
CA GLN A 162 2.35 -1.79 -25.06
C GLN A 162 2.74 -2.44 -23.72
N VAL A 163 3.29 -3.65 -23.77
CA VAL A 163 3.82 -4.33 -22.57
C VAL A 163 4.95 -3.53 -21.93
N ALA A 164 5.87 -2.98 -22.74
CA ALA A 164 6.96 -2.16 -22.23
C ALA A 164 6.46 -0.84 -21.59
N ASP A 165 5.45 -0.21 -22.16
CA ASP A 165 4.82 1.00 -21.60
C ASP A 165 4.12 0.71 -20.26
N GLU A 166 3.45 -0.44 -20.15
CA GLU A 166 2.83 -0.88 -18.90
C GLU A 166 3.89 -1.20 -17.84
N GLU A 167 4.95 -1.94 -18.19
CA GLU A 167 6.10 -2.19 -17.30
C GLU A 167 6.73 -0.87 -16.82
N TYR A 168 6.87 0.11 -17.71
CA TYR A 168 7.39 1.42 -17.37
C TYR A 168 6.49 2.16 -16.37
N ARG A 169 5.17 2.18 -16.60
CA ARG A 169 4.19 2.79 -15.68
C ARG A 169 4.22 2.14 -14.30
N LEU A 170 4.26 0.81 -14.25
CA LEU A 170 4.34 0.06 -12.99
C LEU A 170 5.65 0.37 -12.23
N ARG A 171 6.79 0.39 -12.92
CA ARG A 171 8.08 0.77 -12.32
C ARG A 171 8.07 2.20 -11.80
N LYS A 172 7.52 3.14 -12.58
CA LYS A 172 7.40 4.54 -12.17
C LYS A 172 6.54 4.67 -10.91
N SER A 173 5.37 4.06 -10.88
CA SER A 173 4.48 4.07 -9.71
C SER A 173 5.13 3.43 -8.49
N ARG A 174 5.90 2.34 -8.66
CA ARG A 174 6.66 1.74 -7.56
C ARG A 174 7.71 2.70 -7.00
N ASN A 175 8.49 3.33 -7.86
CA ASN A 175 9.52 4.28 -7.43
C ASN A 175 8.90 5.50 -6.71
N GLU A 176 7.72 5.95 -7.13
CA GLU A 176 6.96 7.00 -6.44
C GLU A 176 6.50 6.55 -5.04
N LEU A 177 6.00 5.32 -4.91
CA LEU A 177 5.64 4.74 -3.60
C LEU A 177 6.84 4.58 -2.67
N GLU A 178 7.99 4.15 -3.20
CA GLU A 178 9.23 4.02 -2.43
C GLU A 178 9.72 5.38 -1.91
N LYS A 179 9.68 6.43 -2.75
CA LYS A 179 9.99 7.81 -2.31
C LYS A 179 9.05 8.29 -1.21
N ASN A 180 7.75 8.09 -1.38
CA ASN A 180 6.76 8.49 -0.38
C ASN A 180 6.98 7.75 0.95
N LEU A 181 7.31 6.46 0.89
CA LEU A 181 7.64 5.65 2.06
C LEU A 181 8.89 6.18 2.78
N GLU A 182 9.94 6.55 2.07
CA GLU A 182 11.14 7.16 2.64
C GLU A 182 10.82 8.48 3.34
N ASP A 183 10.03 9.34 2.71
CA ASP A 183 9.61 10.63 3.28
C ASP A 183 8.75 10.44 4.54
N LEU A 184 7.80 9.50 4.53
CA LEU A 184 7.00 9.15 5.72
C LEU A 184 7.88 8.61 6.84
N LYS A 185 8.86 7.75 6.53
CA LYS A 185 9.82 7.23 7.53
C LYS A 185 10.68 8.35 8.13
N ARG A 186 11.10 9.34 7.33
CA ARG A 186 11.81 10.54 7.82
C ARG A 186 10.93 11.37 8.75
N ARG A 187 9.69 11.65 8.36
CA ARG A 187 8.71 12.38 9.19
C ARG A 187 8.44 11.67 10.51
N ARG A 188 8.24 10.35 10.48
CA ARG A 188 8.07 9.51 11.67
C ARG A 188 9.26 9.63 12.62
N THR A 189 10.49 9.58 12.10
CA THR A 189 11.71 9.70 12.91
C THR A 189 11.81 11.09 13.54
N GLY A 190 11.48 12.14 12.79
CA GLY A 190 11.42 13.52 13.31
C GLY A 190 10.40 13.67 14.44
N LEU A 191 9.18 13.16 14.26
CA LEU A 191 8.14 13.19 15.30
C LEU A 191 8.49 12.33 16.51
N THR A 192 9.06 11.14 16.30
CA THR A 192 9.54 10.27 17.39
C THR A 192 10.57 10.99 18.24
N LYS A 193 11.55 11.66 17.62
CA LYS A 193 12.55 12.46 18.33
C LYS A 193 11.89 13.63 19.09
N ALA A 194 10.95 14.33 18.47
CA ALA A 194 10.23 15.44 19.10
C ALA A 194 9.28 15.03 20.24
N VAL A 195 8.96 13.73 20.37
CA VAL A 195 8.18 13.17 21.47
C VAL A 195 9.08 12.52 22.53
N GLN A 196 10.29 12.08 22.13
CA GLN A 196 11.25 11.43 23.01
C GLN A 196 11.64 12.30 24.21
N ASP A 197 11.68 13.62 24.02
CA ASP A 197 11.93 14.59 25.09
C ASP A 197 10.90 14.49 26.22
N TYR A 198 9.71 13.94 25.99
CA TYR A 198 8.65 13.80 26.99
C TYR A 198 8.54 12.39 27.58
N ASN A 199 9.46 11.48 27.22
CA ASN A 199 9.42 10.08 27.68
C ASN A 199 9.54 9.94 29.20
N TYR A 200 10.17 10.90 29.88
CA TYR A 200 10.29 10.92 31.33
C TYR A 200 8.98 11.36 32.03
N LEU A 201 8.09 12.04 31.32
CA LEU A 201 6.79 12.48 31.82
C LEU A 201 5.68 11.47 31.52
N VAL A 202 5.72 10.86 30.33
CA VAL A 202 4.64 9.99 29.85
C VAL A 202 5.14 8.54 29.71
N PRO A 203 4.64 7.60 30.53
CA PRO A 203 4.97 6.20 30.42
C PRO A 203 4.46 5.63 29.09
N SER A 204 5.11 4.58 28.58
CA SER A 204 4.80 3.98 27.28
C SER A 204 3.33 3.58 27.11
N SER A 205 2.68 3.11 28.16
CA SER A 205 1.25 2.73 28.19
C SER A 205 0.29 3.90 27.96
N ALA A 206 0.71 5.13 28.26
CA ALA A 206 -0.10 6.33 28.10
C ALA A 206 0.19 7.09 26.80
N ARG A 207 1.11 6.62 25.94
CA ARG A 207 1.55 7.29 24.70
C ARG A 207 0.59 7.11 23.53
N THR A 208 -0.69 7.43 23.76
CA THR A 208 -1.73 7.40 22.73
C THR A 208 -2.56 8.67 22.79
N LYS A 209 -3.16 9.05 21.66
CA LYS A 209 -4.04 10.23 21.58
C LYS A 209 -5.15 10.16 22.63
N ALA A 210 -5.90 9.06 22.67
CA ALA A 210 -7.02 8.88 23.60
C ALA A 210 -6.61 9.03 25.08
N LYS A 211 -5.41 8.54 25.45
CA LYS A 211 -4.90 8.67 26.81
C LYS A 211 -4.48 10.12 27.12
N MET A 212 -3.93 10.86 26.17
CA MET A 212 -3.62 12.29 26.36
C MET A 212 -4.88 13.16 26.40
N ASP A 213 -5.90 12.83 25.62
CA ASP A 213 -7.21 13.50 25.70
C ASP A 213 -7.83 13.27 27.10
N MET A 214 -7.71 12.06 27.65
CA MET A 214 -8.13 11.77 29.03
C MET A 214 -7.32 12.55 30.08
N VAL A 215 -6.01 12.72 29.87
CA VAL A 215 -5.17 13.58 30.73
C VAL A 215 -5.66 15.03 30.70
N LYS A 216 -5.98 15.55 29.51
CA LYS A 216 -6.54 16.90 29.33
C LYS A 216 -7.87 17.07 30.06
N ASP A 217 -8.76 16.07 29.99
CA ASP A 217 -10.06 16.09 30.68
C ASP A 217 -9.89 16.08 32.22
N LEU A 218 -8.94 15.30 32.75
CA LEU A 218 -8.67 15.26 34.19
C LEU A 218 -8.12 16.59 34.72
N LEU A 219 -7.28 17.27 33.95
CA LEU A 219 -6.76 18.60 34.28
C LEU A 219 -7.88 19.65 34.21
N SER A 220 -8.67 19.64 33.14
CA SER A 220 -9.75 20.61 32.92
C SER A 220 -10.89 20.47 33.94
N SER A 221 -11.10 19.26 34.48
CA SER A 221 -12.11 18.98 35.52
C SER A 221 -11.60 19.24 36.95
N GLY A 222 -10.33 19.62 37.14
CA GLY A 222 -9.73 19.81 38.46
C GLY A 222 -9.49 18.52 39.25
N ARG A 223 -9.65 17.35 38.63
CA ARG A 223 -9.40 16.04 39.27
C ARG A 223 -7.91 15.74 39.43
N ALA A 224 -7.06 16.42 38.68
CA ALA A 224 -5.62 16.40 38.82
C ALA A 224 -5.08 17.83 38.89
N GLN A 225 -4.15 18.08 39.80
CA GLN A 225 -3.57 19.41 40.02
C GLN A 225 -2.39 19.71 39.08
N ASN A 226 -1.77 18.68 38.50
CA ASN A 226 -0.64 18.82 37.59
C ASN A 226 -0.60 17.68 36.56
N PHE A 227 0.17 17.87 35.49
CA PHE A 227 0.28 16.93 34.37
C PHE A 227 0.71 15.51 34.82
N ARG A 228 1.67 15.41 35.75
CA ARG A 228 2.18 14.12 36.23
C ARG A 228 1.09 13.31 36.95
N GLN A 229 0.35 13.95 37.86
CA GLN A 229 -0.76 13.31 38.58
C GLN A 229 -1.85 12.82 37.61
N ALA A 230 -2.19 13.63 36.61
CA ALA A 230 -3.15 13.24 35.57
C ALA A 230 -2.67 12.01 34.77
N VAL A 231 -1.40 11.97 34.38
CA VAL A 231 -0.79 10.82 33.68
C VAL A 231 -0.78 9.55 34.55
N GLU A 232 -0.49 9.68 35.84
CA GLU A 232 -0.53 8.55 36.78
C GLU A 232 -1.94 7.97 36.90
N LEU A 233 -2.96 8.82 37.08
CA LEU A 233 -4.36 8.40 37.12
C LEU A 233 -4.78 7.66 35.84
N VAL A 234 -4.42 8.21 34.66
CA VAL A 234 -4.72 7.56 33.36
C VAL A 234 -3.98 6.23 33.20
N SER A 235 -2.76 6.12 33.71
CA SER A 235 -1.96 4.89 33.66
C SER A 235 -2.54 3.78 34.54
N MET A 236 -3.22 4.13 35.63
CA MET A 236 -3.91 3.16 36.50
C MET A 236 -5.20 2.60 35.87
N THR A 237 -5.90 3.37 35.04
CA THR A 237 -7.17 2.92 34.41
C THR A 237 -7.01 1.83 33.33
N GLY A 238 -5.78 1.56 32.87
CA GLY A 238 -5.48 0.60 31.81
C GLY A 238 -4.96 -0.76 32.30
N LYS A 239 -4.88 -0.99 33.61
CA LYS A 239 -4.63 -2.31 34.21
C LYS A 239 -5.96 -2.99 34.55
#